data_AF-G1XME6-F1
#
_entry.id   AF-G1XME6-F1
#
_cell.length_a   1.000
_cell.length_b   1.000
_cell.length_c   1.000
_cell.angle_alpha   90.00
_cell.angle_beta   90.00
_cell.angle_gamma   90.00
#
_symmetry.space_group_name_H-M   'P 1'
#
loop_
_entity.id
_entity.type
_entity.pdbx_description
1 polymer ?
#
loop_
_entity_poly.entity_id
_entity_poly.type
_entity_poly.pdbx_seq_one_letter_code
_entity_poly.pdbx_strand_id
1 'polypeptide(L)'
;MDSNGLMKAFARGTNLLLDHGIHLTQWGDQVHLYWGYPAVICVYDFAVDDLRLVEAVSLLQNADMGFKLVDPPLGARAQGPLGMKGYHFVHEADRQRFPTRLRLIPGSLVHLSSCHSDLVHSPFDSARQLYLPKLPEHCISLIRCMEDYPEDAADRCLAQSSLHILIAAAIYKEPNVGGKIYVPEEETEPEQEFNARQKIAIQEIEAWELPGDDEPYRAIMIKFLQFNSIS
;
A
#
# COMPACT_ATOMS: atom_id res chain seq x y z
N MET A 1 -2.47 25.59 -8.12
CA MET A 1 -3.20 24.83 -9.15
C MET A 1 -4.35 24.14 -8.45
N ASP A 2 -5.56 24.14 -9.01
CA ASP A 2 -6.73 23.65 -8.29
C ASP A 2 -6.67 22.12 -8.17
N SER A 3 -6.31 21.63 -6.97
CA SER A 3 -6.28 20.19 -6.61
C SER A 3 -7.55 19.46 -7.07
N ASN A 4 -8.66 20.20 -7.10
CA ASN A 4 -9.98 19.76 -7.53
C ASN A 4 -10.02 19.25 -8.99
N GLY A 5 -9.23 19.83 -9.91
CA GLY A 5 -9.22 19.41 -11.32
C GLY A 5 -8.54 18.05 -11.53
N LEU A 6 -7.44 17.81 -10.81
CA LEU A 6 -6.70 16.55 -10.86
C LEU A 6 -7.49 15.41 -10.20
N MET A 7 -8.06 15.68 -9.02
CA MET A 7 -8.89 14.69 -8.32
C MET A 7 -10.11 14.27 -9.17
N LYS A 8 -10.77 15.22 -9.86
CA LYS A 8 -11.83 14.90 -10.82
C LYS A 8 -11.36 14.02 -11.98
N ALA A 9 -10.14 14.23 -12.48
CA ALA A 9 -9.59 13.38 -13.53
C ALA A 9 -9.33 11.95 -13.04
N PHE A 10 -8.78 11.79 -11.83
CA PHE A 10 -8.57 10.50 -11.19
C PHE A 10 -9.89 9.80 -10.87
N ALA A 11 -10.91 10.54 -10.43
CA ALA A 11 -12.27 10.05 -10.26
C ALA A 11 -12.82 9.49 -11.57
N ARG A 12 -12.75 10.24 -12.67
CA ARG A 12 -13.21 9.74 -13.98
C ARG A 12 -12.47 8.48 -14.41
N GLY A 13 -11.14 8.47 -14.27
CA GLY A 13 -10.30 7.32 -14.61
C GLY A 13 -10.70 6.06 -13.84
N THR A 14 -10.75 6.16 -12.53
CA THR A 14 -11.12 5.03 -11.65
C THR A 14 -12.57 4.61 -11.84
N ASN A 15 -13.50 5.55 -12.00
CA ASN A 15 -14.91 5.25 -12.26
C ASN A 15 -15.10 4.51 -13.58
N LEU A 16 -14.37 4.87 -14.65
CA LEU A 16 -14.42 4.16 -15.92
C LEU A 16 -14.01 2.69 -15.75
N LEU A 17 -12.96 2.42 -14.97
CA LEU A 17 -12.53 1.04 -14.69
C LEU A 17 -13.60 0.28 -13.90
N LEU A 18 -14.18 0.90 -12.88
CA LEU A 18 -15.26 0.30 -12.09
C LEU A 18 -16.51 0.02 -12.92
N ASP A 19 -16.89 0.93 -13.82
CA ASP A 19 -18.05 0.79 -14.71
C ASP A 19 -17.85 -0.36 -15.73
N HIS A 20 -16.60 -0.72 -16.03
CA HIS A 20 -16.23 -1.92 -16.79
C HIS A 20 -16.08 -3.19 -15.93
N GLY A 21 -16.46 -3.13 -14.65
CA GLY A 21 -16.38 -4.26 -13.73
C GLY A 21 -14.94 -4.66 -13.39
N ILE A 22 -13.99 -3.73 -13.45
CA ILE A 22 -12.60 -3.95 -13.06
C ILE A 22 -12.48 -3.59 -11.58
N HIS A 23 -12.12 -4.58 -10.76
CA HIS A 23 -11.90 -4.37 -9.34
C HIS A 23 -10.55 -3.66 -9.10
N LEU A 24 -10.59 -2.63 -8.27
CA LEU A 24 -9.42 -1.85 -7.86
C LEU A 24 -9.18 -2.08 -6.37
N THR A 25 -8.12 -2.82 -6.04
CA THR A 25 -7.68 -3.01 -4.65
C THR A 25 -6.57 -2.03 -4.35
N GLN A 26 -6.75 -1.19 -3.33
CA GLN A 26 -5.75 -0.23 -2.92
C GLN A 26 -4.48 -0.93 -2.44
N TRP A 27 -3.33 -0.42 -2.87
CA TRP A 27 -2.00 -0.83 -2.46
C TRP A 27 -1.11 0.39 -2.18
N GLY A 28 0.10 0.18 -1.68
CA GLY A 28 1.12 1.22 -1.49
C GLY A 28 0.73 2.23 -0.40
N ASP A 29 1.36 3.40 -0.38
CA ASP A 29 1.28 4.32 0.76
C ASP A 29 -0.14 4.79 1.14
N GLN A 30 -1.10 4.76 0.20
CA GLN A 30 -2.48 5.19 0.47
C GLN A 30 -3.19 4.31 1.49
N VAL A 31 -2.81 3.03 1.59
CA VAL A 31 -3.44 2.10 2.54
C VAL A 31 -3.07 2.45 3.97
N HIS A 32 -1.86 3.00 4.19
CA HIS A 32 -1.38 3.35 5.53
C HIS A 32 -2.25 4.42 6.21
N LEU A 33 -2.94 5.26 5.43
CA LEU A 33 -3.88 6.28 5.94
C LEU A 33 -5.04 5.66 6.73
N TYR A 34 -5.50 4.46 6.35
CA TYR A 34 -6.60 3.76 7.03
C TYR A 34 -6.20 3.22 8.40
N TRP A 35 -4.88 3.12 8.66
CA TRP A 35 -4.33 2.65 9.92
C TRP A 35 -3.56 3.73 10.67
N GLY A 36 -3.92 5.00 10.43
CA GLY A 36 -3.46 6.13 11.24
C GLY A 36 -2.07 6.66 10.91
N TYR A 37 -1.41 6.15 9.85
CA TYR A 37 -0.13 6.70 9.41
C TYR A 37 -0.34 7.90 8.48
N PRO A 38 0.13 9.11 8.82
CA PRO A 38 0.01 10.26 7.94
C PRO A 38 1.00 10.13 6.76
N ALA A 39 0.48 9.83 5.57
CA ALA A 39 1.25 9.75 4.33
C ALA A 39 0.87 10.84 3.32
N VAL A 40 1.88 11.37 2.62
CA VAL A 40 1.66 12.22 1.44
C VAL A 40 1.60 11.33 0.21
N ILE A 41 0.43 11.20 -0.39
CA ILE A 41 0.22 10.27 -1.51
C ILE A 41 0.68 10.89 -2.83
N CYS A 42 1.86 10.47 -3.28
CA CYS A 42 2.40 10.84 -4.59
C CYS A 42 2.04 9.83 -5.69
N VAL A 43 1.71 8.59 -5.31
CA VAL A 43 1.33 7.51 -6.21
C VAL A 43 0.12 6.80 -5.62
N TYR A 44 -0.95 6.72 -6.39
CA TYR A 44 -2.14 5.94 -6.06
C TYR A 44 -2.02 4.57 -6.73
N ASP A 45 -1.72 3.55 -5.95
CA ASP A 45 -1.44 2.19 -6.43
C ASP A 45 -2.69 1.31 -6.36
N PHE A 46 -3.11 0.74 -7.48
CA PHE A 46 -4.21 -0.20 -7.52
C PHE A 46 -3.71 -1.55 -8.01
N ALA A 47 -3.86 -2.58 -7.18
CA ALA A 47 -3.78 -3.96 -7.60
C ALA A 47 -5.04 -4.29 -8.41
N VAL A 48 -4.84 -4.89 -9.59
CA VAL A 48 -5.88 -5.27 -10.54
C VAL A 48 -5.66 -6.73 -10.91
N ASP A 49 -6.75 -7.48 -11.09
CA ASP A 49 -6.70 -8.84 -11.62
C ASP A 49 -5.86 -8.88 -12.92
N ASP A 50 -4.85 -9.73 -12.94
CA ASP A 50 -3.93 -9.93 -14.06
C ASP A 50 -4.65 -10.12 -15.40
N LEU A 51 -5.79 -10.82 -15.41
CA LEU A 51 -6.59 -11.09 -16.61
C LEU A 51 -7.28 -9.83 -17.15
N ARG A 52 -7.52 -8.83 -16.29
CA ARG A 52 -8.18 -7.57 -16.63
C ARG A 52 -7.18 -6.41 -16.79
N LEU A 53 -5.90 -6.62 -16.45
CA LEU A 53 -4.90 -5.55 -16.44
C LEU A 53 -4.70 -4.89 -17.80
N VAL A 54 -4.64 -5.67 -18.89
CA VAL A 54 -4.48 -5.14 -20.26
C VAL A 54 -5.68 -4.28 -20.66
N GLU A 55 -6.91 -4.72 -20.32
CA GLU A 55 -8.13 -3.94 -20.55
C GLU A 55 -8.10 -2.64 -19.75
N ALA A 56 -7.75 -2.70 -18.46
CA ALA A 56 -7.66 -1.54 -17.59
C ALA A 56 -6.69 -0.48 -18.13
N VAL A 57 -5.51 -0.92 -18.60
CA VAL A 57 -4.50 -0.06 -19.24
C VAL A 57 -5.08 0.58 -20.50
N SER A 58 -5.72 -0.21 -21.37
CA SER A 58 -6.32 0.31 -22.60
C SER A 58 -7.42 1.35 -22.34
N LEU A 59 -8.24 1.17 -21.30
CA LEU A 59 -9.30 2.11 -20.93
C LEU A 59 -8.72 3.45 -20.47
N LEU A 60 -7.67 3.42 -19.64
CA LEU A 60 -7.00 4.65 -19.19
C LEU A 60 -6.27 5.37 -20.33
N GLN A 61 -5.68 4.64 -21.28
CA GLN A 61 -4.99 5.23 -22.44
C GLN A 61 -5.94 5.80 -23.50
N ASN A 62 -7.25 5.68 -23.33
CA ASN A 62 -8.20 6.31 -24.24
C ASN A 62 -7.94 7.83 -24.31
N ALA A 63 -7.86 8.39 -25.51
CA ALA A 63 -7.50 9.78 -25.76
C ALA A 63 -8.37 10.78 -24.99
N ASP A 64 -9.65 10.47 -24.79
CA ASP A 64 -10.60 11.33 -24.08
C ASP A 64 -10.36 11.37 -22.55
N MET A 65 -9.54 10.44 -22.03
CA MET A 65 -9.26 10.32 -20.60
C MET A 65 -8.07 11.16 -20.14
N GLY A 66 -7.22 11.63 -21.06
CA GLY A 66 -6.08 12.50 -20.75
C GLY A 66 -4.95 11.86 -19.95
N PHE A 67 -5.00 10.55 -19.69
CA PHE A 67 -3.90 9.82 -19.05
C PHE A 67 -2.85 9.40 -20.08
N LYS A 68 -1.58 9.58 -19.72
CA LYS A 68 -0.44 9.11 -20.50
C LYS A 68 0.29 8.05 -19.71
N LEU A 69 0.52 6.91 -20.35
CA LEU A 69 1.43 5.90 -19.84
C LEU A 69 2.85 6.48 -19.86
N VAL A 70 3.54 6.42 -18.74
CA VAL A 70 4.91 6.93 -18.57
C VAL A 70 5.78 5.86 -17.93
N ASP A 71 7.08 5.98 -18.13
CA ASP A 71 8.02 5.13 -17.41
C ASP A 71 8.00 5.40 -15.90
N PRO A 72 8.34 4.39 -15.07
CA PRO A 72 8.54 4.60 -13.64
C PRO A 72 9.61 5.66 -13.39
N PRO A 73 9.40 6.58 -12.42
CA PRO A 73 10.40 7.58 -12.04
C PRO A 73 11.64 6.91 -11.43
N LEU A 74 12.78 7.61 -11.42
CA LEU A 74 14.05 7.07 -10.90
C LEU A 74 13.91 6.49 -9.48
N GLY A 75 13.18 7.18 -8.59
CA GLY A 75 12.95 6.70 -7.22
C GLY A 75 12.20 5.37 -7.17
N ALA A 76 11.22 5.16 -8.05
CA ALA A 76 10.51 3.90 -8.14
C ALA A 76 11.39 2.78 -8.74
N ARG A 77 12.26 3.10 -9.71
CA ARG A 77 13.24 2.14 -10.25
C ARG A 77 14.26 1.70 -9.19
N ALA A 78 14.61 2.60 -8.27
CA ALA A 78 15.51 2.28 -7.16
C ALA A 78 14.85 1.37 -6.10
N GLN A 79 13.53 1.23 -6.12
CA GLN A 79 12.75 0.34 -5.23
C GLN A 79 12.55 -1.07 -5.81
N GLY A 80 13.32 -1.45 -6.85
CA GLY A 80 13.26 -2.78 -7.44
C GLY A 80 11.96 -3.07 -8.21
N PRO A 81 11.64 -4.34 -8.45
CA PRO A 81 10.46 -4.78 -9.18
C PRO A 81 9.14 -4.23 -8.65
N LEU A 82 8.97 -4.09 -7.34
CA LEU A 82 7.72 -3.55 -6.76
C LEU A 82 7.52 -2.07 -7.09
N GLY A 83 8.60 -1.30 -7.27
CA GLY A 83 8.52 0.08 -7.74
C GLY A 83 8.48 0.20 -9.27
N MET A 84 9.14 -0.72 -9.98
CA MET A 84 9.33 -0.65 -11.43
C MET A 84 8.20 -1.30 -12.24
N LYS A 85 7.67 -2.45 -11.78
CA LYS A 85 6.64 -3.20 -12.50
C LYS A 85 5.26 -2.54 -12.31
N GLY A 86 4.37 -2.82 -13.26
CA GLY A 86 3.06 -2.17 -13.38
C GLY A 86 3.06 -1.04 -14.41
N TYR A 87 1.92 -0.37 -14.52
CA TYR A 87 1.66 0.66 -15.52
C TYR A 87 1.43 2.00 -14.84
N HIS A 88 2.34 2.95 -15.05
CA HIS A 88 2.29 4.26 -14.43
C HIS A 88 1.62 5.28 -15.35
N PHE A 89 0.60 5.96 -14.84
CA PHE A 89 -0.15 6.96 -15.57
C PHE A 89 0.01 8.33 -14.93
N VAL A 90 0.23 9.34 -15.77
CA VAL A 90 0.15 10.76 -15.41
C VAL A 90 -0.95 11.38 -16.24
N HIS A 91 -1.83 12.13 -15.59
CA HIS A 91 -2.88 12.87 -16.28
C HIS A 91 -2.34 14.21 -16.78
N GLU A 92 -2.72 14.65 -17.98
CA GLU A 92 -2.21 15.88 -18.62
C GLU A 92 -2.55 17.18 -17.86
N ALA A 93 -3.56 17.13 -17.00
CA ALA A 93 -3.89 18.23 -16.09
C ALA A 93 -2.84 18.42 -15.00
N ASP A 94 -2.03 17.40 -14.71
CA ASP A 94 -0.93 17.49 -13.76
C ASP A 94 0.32 18.04 -14.43
N ARG A 95 0.52 19.35 -14.28
CA ARG A 95 1.68 20.08 -14.84
C ARG A 95 2.80 20.28 -13.82
N GLN A 96 2.80 19.53 -12.73
CA GLN A 96 3.84 19.62 -11.72
C GLN A 96 5.14 19.00 -12.21
N ARG A 97 6.28 19.47 -11.65
CA ARG A 97 7.60 18.87 -11.92
C ARG A 97 7.67 17.40 -11.48
N PHE A 98 6.98 17.08 -10.40
CA PHE A 98 6.82 15.73 -9.88
C PHE A 98 5.33 15.42 -9.84
N PRO A 99 4.75 14.93 -10.96
CA PRO A 99 3.31 14.71 -11.04
C PRO A 99 2.88 13.57 -10.10
N THR A 100 1.66 13.68 -9.60
CA THR A 100 0.94 12.58 -8.97
C THR A 100 0.67 11.50 -10.01
N ARG A 101 0.84 10.24 -9.61
CA ARG A 101 0.67 9.09 -10.50
C ARG A 101 -0.50 8.22 -10.05
N LEU A 102 -1.16 7.62 -11.02
CA LEU A 102 -1.99 6.44 -10.83
C LEU A 102 -1.20 5.26 -11.36
N ARG A 103 -1.06 4.19 -10.59
CA ARG A 103 -0.36 2.99 -11.02
C ARG A 103 -1.29 1.78 -10.94
N LEU A 104 -1.34 1.02 -12.03
CA LEU A 104 -2.00 -0.29 -12.05
C LEU A 104 -0.95 -1.38 -11.92
N ILE A 105 -1.11 -2.26 -10.95
CA ILE A 105 -0.18 -3.34 -10.63
C ILE A 105 -0.90 -4.68 -10.81
N PRO A 106 -0.26 -5.71 -11.40
CA PRO A 106 -0.82 -7.06 -11.39
C PRO A 106 -1.08 -7.53 -9.95
N GLY A 107 -2.26 -8.06 -9.66
CA GLY A 107 -2.59 -8.60 -8.35
C GLY A 107 -1.64 -9.72 -7.92
N SER A 108 -1.17 -10.54 -8.88
CA SER A 108 -0.17 -11.58 -8.63
C SER A 108 1.18 -11.03 -8.16
N LEU A 109 1.57 -9.82 -8.58
CA LEU A 109 2.84 -9.21 -8.18
C LEU A 109 2.85 -8.85 -6.70
N VAL A 110 1.68 -8.50 -6.16
CA VAL A 110 1.51 -8.08 -4.76
C VAL A 110 0.76 -9.12 -3.95
N HIS A 111 0.61 -10.35 -4.43
CA HIS A 111 -0.06 -11.44 -3.69
C HIS A 111 -1.42 -11.06 -3.09
N LEU A 112 -2.18 -10.17 -3.74
CA LEU A 112 -3.50 -9.74 -3.26
C LEU A 112 -4.63 -10.30 -4.12
N SER A 113 -5.72 -10.65 -3.45
CA SER A 113 -7.00 -11.00 -4.06
C SER A 113 -8.11 -10.12 -3.49
N SER A 114 -9.07 -9.77 -4.32
CA SER A 114 -10.24 -8.97 -3.90
C SER A 114 -11.18 -9.71 -2.93
N CYS A 115 -11.04 -11.03 -2.79
CA CYS A 115 -11.97 -11.85 -1.99
C CYS A 115 -11.89 -11.65 -0.48
N HIS A 116 -10.86 -10.98 0.02
CA HIS A 116 -10.70 -10.75 1.46
C HIS A 116 -10.63 -9.26 1.83
N SER A 117 -10.90 -8.37 0.88
CA SER A 117 -10.87 -6.92 1.09
C SER A 117 -12.20 -6.35 1.61
N ASP A 118 -12.11 -5.28 2.41
CA ASP A 118 -13.24 -4.45 2.80
C ASP A 118 -13.56 -3.41 1.72
N LEU A 119 -14.81 -2.97 1.63
CA LEU A 119 -15.21 -1.88 0.73
C LEU A 119 -15.05 -0.53 1.42
N VAL A 120 -14.29 0.37 0.78
CA VAL A 120 -14.07 1.74 1.26
C VAL A 120 -14.45 2.75 0.18
N HIS A 121 -14.83 3.96 0.59
CA HIS A 121 -15.09 5.04 -0.37
C HIS A 121 -13.82 5.41 -1.13
N SER A 122 -13.96 5.67 -2.44
CA SER A 122 -12.86 6.18 -3.26
C SER A 122 -12.39 7.54 -2.74
N PRO A 123 -11.07 7.79 -2.68
CA PRO A 123 -10.54 9.11 -2.31
C PRO A 123 -10.83 10.19 -3.36
N PHE A 124 -11.27 9.80 -4.56
CA PHE A 124 -11.55 10.71 -5.67
C PHE A 124 -13.04 10.97 -5.89
N ASP A 125 -13.90 9.99 -5.54
CA ASP A 125 -15.35 10.05 -5.70
C ASP A 125 -16.04 9.27 -4.57
N SER A 126 -16.61 9.99 -3.61
CA SER A 126 -17.27 9.37 -2.45
C SER A 126 -18.51 8.54 -2.82
N ALA A 127 -19.07 8.70 -4.01
CA ALA A 127 -20.19 7.87 -4.47
C ALA A 127 -19.76 6.47 -4.95
N ARG A 128 -18.45 6.22 -5.07
CA ARG A 128 -17.90 4.95 -5.54
C ARG A 128 -17.08 4.28 -4.45
N GLN A 129 -16.96 2.96 -4.56
CA GLN A 129 -16.23 2.13 -3.61
C GLN A 129 -15.05 1.44 -4.29
N LEU A 130 -13.99 1.23 -3.53
CA LEU A 130 -12.77 0.51 -3.88
C LEU A 130 -12.54 -0.58 -2.82
N TYR A 131 -11.70 -1.55 -3.15
CA TYR A 131 -11.32 -2.60 -2.22
C TYR A 131 -10.11 -2.15 -1.40
N LEU A 132 -10.17 -2.30 -0.08
CA LEU A 132 -9.04 -2.13 0.84
C LEU A 132 -8.71 -3.51 1.43
N PRO A 133 -7.49 -4.05 1.25
CA PRO A 133 -7.12 -5.31 1.88
C PRO A 133 -7.20 -5.17 3.40
N LYS A 134 -7.67 -6.21 4.10
CA LYS A 134 -7.63 -6.18 5.56
C LYS A 134 -6.18 -6.14 6.02
N LEU A 135 -5.96 -5.60 7.22
CA LEU A 135 -4.61 -5.48 7.79
C LEU A 135 -3.82 -6.81 7.77
N PRO A 136 -4.39 -7.97 8.17
CA PRO A 136 -3.66 -9.24 8.13
C PRO A 136 -3.19 -9.61 6.71
N GLU A 137 -4.08 -9.51 5.73
CA GLU A 137 -3.77 -9.83 4.33
C GLU A 137 -2.73 -8.89 3.74
N HIS A 138 -2.84 -7.59 4.04
CA HIS A 138 -1.90 -6.61 3.54
C HIS A 138 -0.49 -6.86 4.11
N CYS A 139 -0.38 -7.16 5.42
CA CYS A 139 0.88 -7.55 6.05
C CYS A 139 1.46 -8.83 5.44
N ILE A 140 0.64 -9.87 5.22
CA ILE A 140 1.09 -11.14 4.63
C ILE A 140 1.52 -10.97 3.19
N SER A 141 0.77 -10.20 2.41
CA SER A 141 1.13 -9.83 1.05
C SER A 141 2.50 -9.16 0.99
N LEU A 142 2.82 -8.25 1.91
CA LEU A 142 4.15 -7.64 2.01
C LEU A 142 5.24 -8.67 2.36
N ILE A 143 4.97 -9.62 3.26
CA ILE A 143 5.91 -10.71 3.57
C ILE A 143 6.16 -11.56 2.33
N ARG A 144 5.11 -11.96 1.60
CA ARG A 144 5.22 -12.74 0.36
C ARG A 144 6.01 -11.99 -0.71
N CYS A 145 5.77 -10.69 -0.87
CA CYS A 145 6.56 -9.83 -1.75
C CYS A 145 8.05 -9.83 -1.39
N MET A 146 8.40 -9.92 -0.09
CA MET A 146 9.80 -10.03 0.33
C MET A 146 10.38 -11.43 0.06
N GLU A 147 9.60 -12.49 0.24
CA GLU A 147 10.04 -13.88 0.00
C GLU A 147 10.29 -14.21 -1.47
N ASP A 148 9.72 -13.46 -2.40
CA ASP A 148 10.03 -13.56 -3.83
C ASP A 148 11.52 -13.24 -4.15
N TYR A 149 12.26 -12.67 -3.18
CA TYR A 149 13.65 -12.24 -3.34
C TYR A 149 14.58 -12.73 -2.21
N PRO A 150 15.88 -12.94 -2.49
CA PRO A 150 16.89 -13.26 -1.47
C PRO A 150 16.93 -12.26 -0.31
N GLU A 151 17.26 -12.70 0.90
CA GLU A 151 17.20 -11.86 2.13
C GLU A 151 17.97 -10.54 2.06
N ASP A 152 19.08 -10.50 1.32
CA ASP A 152 19.96 -9.34 1.14
C ASP A 152 19.62 -8.49 -0.09
N ALA A 153 18.58 -8.86 -0.85
CA ALA A 153 18.18 -8.13 -2.05
C ALA A 153 17.52 -6.79 -1.70
N ALA A 154 17.99 -5.72 -2.35
CA ALA A 154 17.40 -4.38 -2.26
C ALA A 154 15.92 -4.34 -2.68
N ASP A 155 15.49 -5.32 -3.47
CA ASP A 155 14.11 -5.48 -3.93
C ASP A 155 13.10 -5.68 -2.77
N ARG A 156 13.58 -6.15 -1.62
CA ARG A 156 12.77 -6.33 -0.40
C ARG A 156 12.47 -5.01 0.31
N CYS A 157 13.26 -3.97 0.07
CA CYS A 157 13.25 -2.74 0.88
C CYS A 157 11.90 -2.03 0.88
N LEU A 158 11.18 -1.99 -0.25
CA LEU A 158 9.86 -1.35 -0.31
C LEU A 158 8.86 -2.09 0.59
N ALA A 159 8.72 -3.41 0.40
CA ALA A 159 7.78 -4.20 1.17
C ALA A 159 8.14 -4.22 2.67
N GLN A 160 9.43 -4.29 2.99
CA GLN A 160 9.93 -4.22 4.36
C GLN A 160 9.61 -2.87 5.02
N SER A 161 9.85 -1.75 4.33
CA SER A 161 9.57 -0.41 4.87
C SER A 161 8.07 -0.21 5.12
N SER A 162 7.23 -0.63 4.17
CA SER A 162 5.77 -0.60 4.34
C SER A 162 5.31 -1.48 5.51
N LEU A 163 5.87 -2.68 5.66
CA LEU A 163 5.54 -3.57 6.77
C LEU A 163 5.93 -2.95 8.12
N HIS A 164 7.11 -2.33 8.22
CA HIS A 164 7.53 -1.61 9.43
C HIS A 164 6.58 -0.48 9.78
N ILE A 165 6.13 0.29 8.79
CA ILE A 165 5.15 1.37 8.98
C ILE A 165 3.83 0.82 9.55
N LEU A 166 3.33 -0.30 9.00
CA LEU A 166 2.11 -0.93 9.47
C LEU A 166 2.24 -1.53 10.87
N ILE A 167 3.38 -2.15 11.15
CA ILE A 167 3.69 -2.66 12.49
C ILE A 167 3.61 -1.51 13.50
N ALA A 168 4.28 -0.39 13.24
CA ALA A 168 4.26 0.76 14.14
C ALA A 168 2.85 1.37 14.27
N ALA A 169 2.19 1.68 13.15
CA ALA A 169 0.94 2.44 13.15
C ALA A 169 -0.30 1.60 13.49
N ALA A 170 -0.42 0.41 12.91
CA ALA A 170 -1.64 -0.38 12.95
C ALA A 170 -1.64 -1.43 14.07
N ILE A 171 -0.49 -2.03 14.35
CA ILE A 171 -0.37 -3.16 15.29
C ILE A 171 0.07 -2.66 16.66
N TYR A 172 1.24 -2.04 16.72
CA TYR A 172 1.76 -1.44 17.95
C TYR A 172 1.00 -0.19 18.36
N LYS A 173 0.29 0.46 17.42
CA LYS A 173 -0.47 1.71 17.63
C LYS A 173 0.40 2.75 18.33
N GLU A 174 1.62 2.89 17.85
CA GLU A 174 2.64 3.76 18.44
C GLU A 174 2.08 5.18 18.61
N PRO A 175 2.20 5.77 19.81
CA PRO A 175 1.87 7.17 19.99
C PRO A 175 2.83 8.02 19.15
N ASN A 176 2.30 9.02 18.45
CA ASN A 176 3.08 9.96 17.62
C ASN A 176 3.76 9.38 16.37
N VAL A 177 3.22 8.33 15.75
CA VAL A 177 3.69 7.90 14.42
C VAL A 177 3.51 9.05 13.41
N GLY A 178 4.63 9.55 12.86
CA GLY A 178 4.68 10.75 12.01
C GLY A 178 4.76 12.09 12.76
N GLY A 179 4.89 12.04 14.09
CA GLY A 179 5.24 13.17 14.97
C GLY A 179 6.71 13.58 14.81
N LYS A 180 7.11 14.69 15.45
CA LYS A 180 8.40 15.36 15.22
C LYS A 180 9.61 14.40 15.33
N ILE A 181 10.60 14.62 14.47
CA ILE A 181 11.88 13.86 14.31
C ILE A 181 12.75 13.82 15.59
N TYR A 182 12.33 14.46 16.67
CA TYR A 182 13.05 14.50 17.94
C TYR A 182 12.08 14.22 19.08
N VAL A 183 12.08 12.97 19.55
CA VAL A 183 11.43 12.57 20.80
C VAL A 183 12.54 12.59 21.87
N PRO A 184 12.48 13.48 22.88
CA PRO A 184 13.43 13.47 23.99
C PRO A 184 13.50 12.07 24.62
N GLU A 185 14.67 11.64 25.11
CA GLU A 185 14.82 10.35 25.80
C GLU A 185 13.85 10.23 27.00
N GLU A 186 13.50 11.35 27.63
CA GLU A 186 12.52 11.43 28.73
C GLU A 186 11.08 11.13 28.31
N GLU A 187 10.79 11.18 27.01
CA GLU A 187 9.51 10.82 26.38
C GLU A 187 9.56 9.44 25.71
N THR A 188 10.68 8.71 25.85
CA THR A 188 10.78 7.33 25.34
C THR A 188 10.01 6.38 26.26
N GLU A 189 9.31 5.44 25.64
CA GLU A 189 8.53 4.43 26.36
C GLU A 189 9.45 3.55 27.24
N PRO A 190 9.10 3.31 28.51
CA PRO A 190 9.82 2.35 29.35
C PRO A 190 9.78 0.94 28.75
N GLU A 191 10.87 0.18 28.90
CA GLU A 191 10.99 -1.19 28.38
C GLU A 191 9.83 -2.12 28.81
N GLN A 192 9.30 -1.94 30.02
CA GLN A 192 8.17 -2.73 30.52
C GLN A 192 6.87 -2.44 29.78
N GLU A 193 6.63 -1.18 29.42
CA GLU A 193 5.46 -0.77 28.63
C GLU A 193 5.59 -1.29 27.20
N PHE A 194 6.79 -1.18 26.61
CA PHE A 194 7.09 -1.76 25.30
C PHE A 194 6.84 -3.28 25.28
N ASN A 195 7.35 -4.02 26.27
CA ASN A 195 7.16 -5.46 26.37
C ASN A 195 5.68 -5.85 26.53
N ALA A 196 4.91 -5.07 27.30
CA ALA A 196 3.47 -5.28 27.42
C ALA A 196 2.75 -5.05 26.08
N ARG A 197 3.11 -3.99 25.36
CA ARG A 197 2.59 -3.63 24.04
C ARG A 197 2.92 -4.67 22.98
N GLN A 198 4.15 -5.19 22.99
CA GLN A 198 4.58 -6.31 22.14
C GLN A 198 3.80 -7.59 22.43
N LYS A 199 3.55 -7.92 23.69
CA LYS A 199 2.73 -9.07 24.03
C LYS A 199 1.30 -8.94 23.48
N ILE A 200 0.70 -7.76 23.58
CA ILE A 200 -0.64 -7.48 23.04
C ILE A 200 -0.63 -7.59 21.51
N ALA A 201 0.37 -7.01 20.85
CA ALA A 201 0.54 -7.08 19.40
C ALA A 201 0.65 -8.53 18.88
N ILE A 202 1.43 -9.37 19.58
CA ILE A 202 1.55 -10.80 19.27
C ILE A 202 0.20 -11.51 19.43
N GLN A 203 -0.52 -11.26 20.54
CA GLN A 203 -1.84 -11.85 20.76
C GLN A 203 -2.86 -11.42 19.70
N GLU A 204 -2.80 -10.16 19.25
CA GLU A 204 -3.64 -9.66 18.15
C GLU A 204 -3.35 -10.43 16.86
N ILE A 205 -2.07 -10.61 16.50
CA ILE A 205 -1.66 -11.39 15.31
C ILE A 205 -2.03 -12.86 15.46
N GLU A 206 -1.87 -13.47 16.63
CA GLU A 206 -2.28 -14.86 16.89
C GLU A 206 -3.79 -15.06 16.69
N ALA A 207 -4.59 -14.03 16.92
CA ALA A 207 -6.04 -14.06 16.74
C ALA A 207 -6.51 -13.77 15.31
N TRP A 208 -5.62 -13.39 14.37
CA TRP A 208 -6.02 -13.13 12.99
C TRP A 208 -6.64 -14.37 12.35
N GLU A 209 -7.76 -14.20 11.66
CA GLU A 209 -8.35 -15.26 10.83
C GLU A 209 -7.65 -15.25 9.48
N LEU A 210 -6.79 -16.24 9.24
CA LEU A 210 -6.02 -16.36 8.00
C LEU A 210 -6.50 -17.55 7.16
N PRO A 211 -6.48 -17.45 5.83
CA PRO A 211 -6.59 -18.61 4.96
C PRO A 211 -5.48 -19.63 5.29
N GLY A 212 -5.76 -20.92 5.07
CA GLY A 212 -4.80 -21.99 5.41
C GLY A 212 -3.43 -21.85 4.73
N ASP A 213 -3.41 -21.36 3.49
CA ASP A 213 -2.16 -21.11 2.75
C ASP A 213 -1.36 -19.93 3.32
N ASP A 214 -2.01 -19.04 4.07
CA ASP A 214 -1.41 -17.85 4.64
C ASP A 214 -0.96 -18.05 6.11
N GLU A 215 -1.39 -19.14 6.77
CA GLU A 215 -0.99 -19.47 8.15
C GLU A 215 0.52 -19.53 8.41
N PRO A 216 1.37 -20.09 7.52
CA PRO A 216 2.82 -20.11 7.72
C PRO A 216 3.42 -18.70 7.89
N TYR A 217 2.83 -17.68 7.28
CA TYR A 217 3.32 -16.30 7.33
C TYR A 217 3.06 -15.63 8.68
N ARG A 218 2.14 -16.16 9.50
CA ARG A 218 1.90 -15.67 10.87
C ARG A 218 3.15 -15.75 11.72
N ALA A 219 3.89 -16.86 11.63
CA ALA A 219 5.13 -17.05 12.38
C ALA A 219 6.20 -16.05 11.95
N ILE A 220 6.27 -15.72 10.66
CA ILE A 220 7.19 -14.71 10.12
C ILE A 220 6.80 -13.31 10.61
N MET A 221 5.50 -13.01 10.64
CA MET A 221 4.99 -11.74 11.16
C MET A 221 5.33 -11.54 12.64
N ILE A 222 5.14 -12.57 13.47
CA ILE A 222 5.52 -12.55 14.88
C ILE A 222 7.04 -12.38 15.02
N LYS A 223 7.83 -13.05 14.17
CA LYS A 223 9.28 -12.86 14.12
C LYS A 223 9.64 -11.40 13.84
N PHE A 224 8.98 -10.73 12.89
CA PHE A 224 9.22 -9.30 12.64
C PHE A 224 8.99 -8.42 13.88
N LEU A 225 7.96 -8.69 14.68
CA LEU A 225 7.74 -7.96 15.94
C LEU A 225 8.84 -8.17 16.97
N GLN A 226 9.39 -9.38 17.04
CA GLN A 226 10.40 -9.79 18.02
C GLN A 226 11.82 -9.33 17.67
N PHE A 227 12.12 -9.12 16.40
CA PHE A 227 13.44 -8.66 15.95
C PHE A 227 13.52 -7.13 15.77
N ASN A 228 12.39 -6.46 15.55
CA ASN A 228 12.33 -4.98 15.51
C ASN A 228 12.37 -4.32 16.90
N SER A 229 12.50 -5.09 17.98
CA SER A 229 12.74 -4.57 19.34
C SER A 229 14.23 -4.27 19.62
N ILE A 230 15.10 -4.34 18.61
CA ILE A 230 16.54 -4.07 18.73
C ILE A 230 16.95 -3.12 17.61
N SER A 231 16.65 -1.84 17.75
CA SER A 231 17.31 -0.75 17.02
C SER A 231 17.19 0.55 17.79
#